data_AF-A0A833E6A5-F1
#
_entry.id   AF-A0A833E6A5-F1
#
_cell.length_a   1.000
_cell.length_b   1.000
_cell.length_c   1.000
_cell.angle_alpha   90.00
_cell.angle_beta   90.00
_cell.angle_gamma   90.00
#
_symmetry.space_group_name_H-M   'P 1'
#
loop_
_entity.id
_entity.type
_entity.pdbx_description
1 polymer ?
#
loop_
_entity_poly.entity_id
_entity_poly.type
_entity_poly.pdbx_seq_one_letter_code
_entity_poly.pdbx_strand_id
1 'polypeptide(L)'
;LARREQLDLNREPRLRGEKRVLSLPEMQRFIVESLPFVGPKLAKQLLKHFGTVERVFTASERELATVEGIGQKRAKEIRRVLTEEYRED
;
A
#
# COMPACT_ATOMS: atom_id res chain seq x y z
N LEU A 1 7.64 -30.82 -24.42
CA LEU A 1 6.71 -30.17 -23.47
C LEU A 1 6.86 -30.89 -22.13
N ALA A 2 7.19 -30.29 -21.00
CA ALA A 2 7.70 -28.96 -20.71
C ALA A 2 8.29 -29.05 -19.29
N ARG A 3 9.45 -28.40 -19.11
CA ARG A 3 10.07 -28.06 -17.82
C ARG A 3 9.08 -27.27 -16.96
N ARG A 4 8.35 -27.91 -16.03
CA ARG A 4 7.53 -27.16 -15.05
C ARG A 4 7.17 -27.89 -13.75
N GLU A 5 7.90 -28.94 -13.39
CA GLU A 5 7.66 -29.68 -12.13
C GLU A 5 8.95 -29.95 -11.33
N GLN A 6 9.91 -29.03 -11.38
CA GLN A 6 11.05 -29.03 -10.46
C GLN A 6 11.30 -27.60 -10.02
N LEU A 7 10.80 -27.28 -8.83
CA LEU A 7 11.43 -26.43 -7.81
C LEU A 7 10.60 -26.43 -6.49
N ASP A 8 9.80 -27.47 -6.23
CA ASP A 8 9.21 -27.79 -4.91
C ASP A 8 10.11 -28.77 -4.13
N LEU A 9 11.42 -28.50 -4.13
CA LEU A 9 12.38 -29.22 -3.31
C LEU A 9 13.10 -28.19 -2.44
N ASN A 10 12.94 -28.35 -1.13
CA ASN A 10 13.74 -27.72 -0.07
C ASN A 10 13.26 -26.39 0.57
N ARG A 11 12.02 -26.35 1.07
CA ARG A 11 11.74 -25.55 2.28
C ARG A 11 11.18 -26.44 3.37
N GLU A 12 12.07 -26.96 4.20
CA GLU A 12 11.72 -27.48 5.51
C GLU A 12 10.82 -26.48 6.26
N PRO A 13 9.82 -26.93 7.02
CA PRO A 13 8.99 -26.02 7.79
C PRO A 13 9.85 -25.41 8.90
N ARG A 14 10.27 -24.15 8.72
CA ARG A 14 11.05 -23.40 9.71
C ARG A 14 10.15 -23.06 10.90
N LEU A 15 10.16 -23.95 11.88
CA LEU A 15 9.65 -23.71 13.23
C LEU A 15 10.61 -22.75 13.94
N ARG A 16 10.41 -21.42 13.82
CA ARG A 16 10.85 -20.34 14.75
C ARG A 16 11.00 -18.99 14.03
N GLY A 17 10.10 -18.03 14.31
CA GLY A 17 10.41 -16.59 14.42
C GLY A 17 11.12 -15.84 13.28
N GLU A 18 11.08 -16.29 12.03
CA GLU A 18 11.66 -15.52 10.93
C GLU A 18 10.75 -14.32 10.60
N LYS A 19 11.29 -13.10 10.67
CA LYS A 19 10.59 -11.86 10.28
C LYS A 19 9.95 -12.08 8.91
N ARG A 20 8.62 -11.98 8.85
CA ARG A 20 7.87 -12.11 7.59
C ARG A 20 8.35 -11.03 6.62
N VAL A 21 9.06 -11.43 5.57
CA VAL A 21 9.43 -10.54 4.46
C VAL A 21 8.20 -10.33 3.61
N LEU A 22 7.70 -9.09 3.55
CA LEU A 22 6.59 -8.74 2.68
C LEU A 22 7.03 -8.84 1.21
N SER A 23 6.20 -9.45 0.36
CA SER A 23 6.36 -9.33 -1.09
C SER A 23 6.17 -7.88 -1.56
N LEU A 24 6.65 -7.53 -2.75
CA LEU A 24 6.51 -6.16 -3.29
C LEU A 24 5.06 -5.64 -3.25
N PRO A 25 4.02 -6.39 -3.69
CA PRO A 25 2.63 -5.93 -3.59
C PRO A 25 2.09 -5.85 -2.16
N GLU A 26 2.61 -6.66 -1.23
CA GLU A 26 2.29 -6.52 0.18
C GLU A 26 2.91 -5.26 0.77
N MET A 27 4.16 -4.94 0.42
CA MET A 27 4.84 -3.73 0.87
C MET A 27 4.21 -2.46 0.30
N GLN A 28 3.85 -2.46 -0.99
CA GLN A 28 3.12 -1.35 -1.62
C GLN A 28 1.79 -1.09 -0.91
N ARG A 29 1.03 -2.15 -0.61
CA ARG A 29 -0.22 -2.03 0.14
C ARG A 29 0.02 -1.53 1.56
N PHE A 30 1.00 -2.10 2.26
CA PHE A 30 1.35 -1.69 3.62
C PHE A 30 1.69 -0.20 3.72
N ILE A 31 2.46 0.34 2.78
CA ILE A 31 2.78 1.78 2.72
C ILE A 31 1.53 2.61 2.47
N VAL A 32 0.63 2.19 1.58
CA VAL A 32 -0.60 2.95 1.32
C VAL A 32 -1.61 2.83 2.46
N GLU A 33 -1.64 1.68 3.15
CA GLU A 33 -2.46 1.44 4.34
C GLU A 33 -2.03 2.28 5.56
N SER A 34 -0.82 2.86 5.56
CA SER A 34 -0.38 3.76 6.62
C SER A 34 -0.99 5.16 6.52
N LEU A 35 -1.70 5.48 5.44
CA LEU A 35 -2.39 6.77 5.27
C LEU A 35 -3.63 6.86 6.17
N PRO A 36 -3.98 8.06 6.65
CA PRO A 36 -5.14 8.23 7.51
C PRO A 36 -6.41 7.75 6.79
N PHE A 37 -7.22 6.98 7.52
CA PHE A 37 -8.45 6.37 7.04
C PHE A 37 -8.28 5.32 5.92
N VAL A 38 -7.07 4.90 5.55
CA VAL A 38 -6.88 3.97 4.44
C VAL A 38 -6.73 2.53 4.94
N GLY A 39 -7.82 1.76 4.90
CA GLY A 39 -7.78 0.32 5.18
C GLY A 39 -7.39 -0.54 3.96
N PRO A 40 -7.25 -1.87 4.13
CA PRO A 40 -6.74 -2.76 3.08
C PRO A 40 -7.51 -2.76 1.76
N LYS A 41 -8.84 -2.60 1.84
CA LYS A 41 -9.70 -2.50 0.65
C LYS A 41 -9.39 -1.22 -0.13
N LEU A 42 -9.29 -0.09 0.57
CA LEU A 42 -9.09 1.21 -0.04
C LEU A 42 -7.66 1.35 -0.58
N ALA A 43 -6.65 0.82 0.11
CA ALA A 43 -5.28 0.80 -0.39
C ALA A 43 -5.17 0.07 -1.74
N LYS A 44 -5.86 -1.07 -1.88
CA LYS A 44 -5.95 -1.77 -3.17
C LYS A 44 -6.64 -0.93 -4.24
N GLN A 45 -7.71 -0.20 -3.92
CA GLN A 45 -8.41 0.65 -4.88
C GLN A 45 -7.53 1.83 -5.32
N LEU A 46 -6.85 2.49 -4.38
CA LEU A 46 -5.90 3.57 -4.64
C LEU A 46 -4.76 3.09 -5.55
N LEU A 47 -4.12 1.97 -5.23
CA LEU A 47 -3.04 1.41 -6.06
C LEU A 47 -3.52 0.98 -7.45
N LYS A 48 -4.74 0.47 -7.57
CA LYS A 48 -5.34 0.17 -8.88
C LYS A 48 -5.64 1.42 -9.70
N HIS A 49 -6.09 2.49 -9.05
CA HIS A 49 -6.46 3.74 -9.70
C HIS A 49 -5.21 4.53 -10.15
N PHE A 50 -4.23 4.68 -9.26
CA PHE A 50 -3.04 5.51 -9.49
C PHE A 50 -1.84 4.74 -10.04
N GLY A 51 -1.84 3.40 -9.96
CA GLY A 51 -0.83 2.51 -10.51
C GLY A 51 0.40 2.29 -9.63
N THR A 52 0.89 3.33 -8.94
CA THR A 52 2.08 3.25 -8.09
C THR A 52 1.89 3.92 -6.74
N VAL A 53 2.68 3.52 -5.73
CA VAL A 53 2.71 4.18 -4.41
C VAL A 53 3.04 5.67 -4.57
N GLU A 54 4.01 6.01 -5.40
CA GLU A 54 4.39 7.40 -5.68
C GLU A 54 3.21 8.22 -6.22
N ARG A 55 2.44 7.69 -7.18
CA ARG A 55 1.26 8.40 -7.72
C ARG A 55 0.16 8.55 -6.67
N VAL A 56 -0.02 7.60 -5.75
CA VAL A 56 -0.94 7.77 -4.61
C VAL A 56 -0.51 8.94 -3.71
N PHE A 57 0.79 9.04 -3.40
CA PHE A 57 1.33 10.02 -2.45
C PHE A 57 1.46 11.42 -3.07
N THR A 58 1.55 11.52 -4.40
CA THR A 58 1.65 12.78 -5.13
C THR A 58 0.33 13.27 -5.72
N ALA A 59 -0.73 12.44 -5.71
CA ALA A 59 -2.05 12.84 -6.15
C ALA A 59 -2.57 14.05 -5.36
N SER A 60 -3.24 14.96 -6.06
CA SER A 60 -3.91 16.12 -5.46
C SER A 60 -5.13 15.71 -4.63
N GLU A 61 -5.59 16.60 -3.74
CA GLU A 61 -6.82 16.39 -2.96
C GLU A 61 -8.02 16.06 -3.86
N ARG A 62 -8.13 16.73 -5.01
CA ARG A 62 -9.22 16.52 -5.98
C ARG A 62 -9.14 15.14 -6.61
N GLU A 63 -7.95 14.71 -7.05
CA GLU A 63 -7.75 13.37 -7.62
C GLU A 63 -8.07 12.27 -6.60
N LEU A 64 -7.57 12.41 -5.36
CA LEU A 64 -7.86 11.46 -4.28
C LEU A 64 -9.36 11.34 -4.03
N ALA A 65 -10.09 12.46 -4.05
CA ALA A 65 -11.54 12.49 -3.86
C ALA A 65 -12.36 11.85 -5.00
N THR A 66 -11.74 11.49 -6.13
CA THR A 66 -12.41 10.73 -7.21
C THR A 66 -12.48 9.23 -6.92
N VAL A 67 -11.68 8.72 -5.97
CA VAL A 67 -11.68 7.31 -5.61
C VAL A 67 -12.85 7.02 -4.68
N GLU A 68 -13.66 6.02 -5.05
CA GLU A 68 -14.83 5.61 -4.27
C GLU A 68 -14.46 5.37 -2.79
N GLY A 69 -15.22 6.01 -1.90
CA GLY A 69 -14.98 5.97 -0.46
C GLY A 69 -14.06 7.08 0.06
N ILE A 70 -13.39 7.86 -0.79
CA ILE A 70 -12.61 9.04 -0.39
C ILE A 70 -13.42 10.30 -0.69
N GLY A 71 -14.06 10.86 0.33
CA GLY A 71 -14.64 12.19 0.25
C GLY A 71 -13.61 13.30 0.49
N GLN A 72 -14.00 14.55 0.23
CA GLN A 72 -13.15 15.75 0.40
C GLN A 72 -12.43 15.80 1.76
N LYS A 73 -13.15 15.54 2.86
CA LYS A 73 -12.55 15.53 4.22
C LYS A 73 -11.39 14.54 4.36
N ARG A 74 -11.54 13.33 3.81
CA ARG A 74 -10.50 12.29 3.88
C ARG A 74 -9.33 12.63 2.97
N ALA A 75 -9.62 13.10 1.75
CA ALA A 75 -8.59 13.54 0.82
C ALA A 75 -7.73 14.68 1.40
N LYS A 76 -8.38 15.66 2.03
CA LYS A 76 -7.71 16.77 2.71
C LYS A 76 -6.78 16.29 3.82
N GLU A 77 -7.24 15.39 4.69
CA GLU A 77 -6.41 14.89 5.79
C GLU A 77 -5.24 14.03 5.29
N ILE A 78 -5.46 13.20 4.25
CA ILE A 78 -4.38 12.46 3.58
C ILE A 78 -3.33 13.45 3.05
N ARG A 79 -3.74 14.50 2.34
CA ARG A 79 -2.81 15.52 1.84
C ARG A 79 -2.06 16.21 2.96
N ARG A 80 -2.77 16.59 4.02
CA ARG A 80 -2.20 17.27 5.18
C ARG A 80 -1.05 16.46 5.79
N VAL A 81 -1.27 15.18 6.09
CA VAL A 81 -0.22 14.29 6.65
C VAL A 81 0.99 14.17 5.70
N LEU A 82 0.76 14.19 4.39
CA LEU A 82 1.82 14.04 3.39
C LEU A 82 2.62 15.32 3.11
N THR A 83 2.12 16.50 3.46
CA THR A 83 2.74 17.78 3.06
C THR A 83 3.06 18.73 4.18
N GLU A 84 2.40 18.63 5.34
CA GLU A 84 2.72 19.48 6.47
C GLU A 84 4.13 19.16 6.99
N GLU A 85 4.83 20.19 7.45
CA GLU A 85 6.13 20.01 8.08
C GLU A 85 6.00 19.17 9.35
N TYR A 86 6.85 18.15 9.49
CA TYR A 86 6.94 17.41 10.73
C TYR A 86 7.44 18.33 11.85
N ARG A 87 6.73 18.33 12.98
CA ARG A 87 7.12 19.02 14.20
C ARG A 87 7.18 17.98 15.31
N GLU A 88 8.34 17.88 15.96
CA GLU A 88 8.51 17.07 17.17
C GLU A 88 7.89 17.85 18.35
N ASP A 89 7.14 17.17 19.21
CA ASP A 89 6.50 17.77 20.41
C ASP A 89 7.55 18.20 21.45
#